data_AF-A0A223KV46-F1
#
_entry.id   AF-A0A223KV46-F1
#
_cell.length_a   1.000
_cell.length_b   1.000
_cell.length_c   1.000
_cell.angle_alpha   90.00
_cell.angle_beta   90.00
_cell.angle_gamma   90.00
#
_symmetry.space_group_name_H-M   'P 1'
#
loop_
_entity.id
_entity.type
_entity.pdbx_description
1 polymer ?
#
loop_
_entity_poly.entity_id
_entity_poly.type
_entity_poly.pdbx_seq_one_letter_code
_entity_poly.pdbx_strand_id
1 'polypeptide(L)'
;MEKVKKFFTSKWFKGSVNGICFTLSLLLLIYNVSIIGYFILLIRFGEDQGEMLYMLLSTAGILLILIPLLFKMTKQRFYHFTLIVLHLFAIGLPFFIKFIEGALRKI
;
A
#
# COMPACT_ATOMS: atom_id res chain seq x y z
N MET A 1 -30.52 -6.03 16.15
CA MET A 1 -29.73 -5.18 15.23
C MET A 1 -29.07 -3.97 15.89
N GLU A 2 -29.65 -3.33 16.91
CA GLU A 2 -29.03 -2.15 17.58
C GLU A 2 -27.69 -2.43 18.25
N LYS A 3 -27.51 -3.60 18.88
CA LYS A 3 -26.22 -3.97 19.54
C LYS A 3 -25.04 -4.03 18.56
N VAL A 4 -25.27 -4.50 17.33
CA VAL A 4 -24.24 -4.58 16.28
C VAL A 4 -23.87 -3.17 15.80
N LYS A 5 -24.86 -2.29 15.59
CA LYS A 5 -24.62 -0.87 15.28
C LYS A 5 -23.79 -0.18 16.37
N LYS A 6 -24.10 -0.44 17.64
CA LYS A 6 -23.39 0.12 18.80
C LYS A 6 -21.93 -0.33 18.88
N PHE A 7 -21.65 -1.59 18.53
CA PHE A 7 -20.29 -2.14 18.44
C PHE A 7 -19.45 -1.45 17.37
N PHE A 8 -19.98 -1.26 16.16
CA PHE A 8 -19.29 -0.55 15.07
C PHE A 8 -19.09 0.96 15.34
N THR A 9 -19.91 1.57 16.20
CA THR A 9 -19.74 2.97 16.62
C THR A 9 -18.79 3.18 17.80
N SER A 10 -18.28 2.11 18.41
CA SER A 10 -17.34 2.20 19.52
C SER A 10 -16.09 2.96 19.09
N LYS A 11 -15.71 3.97 19.89
CA LYS A 11 -14.48 4.75 19.72
C LYS A 11 -13.24 3.85 19.74
N TRP A 12 -13.31 2.73 20.47
CA TRP A 12 -12.27 1.72 20.54
C TRP A 12 -12.17 0.92 19.24
N PHE A 13 -13.30 0.46 18.70
CA PHE A 13 -13.34 -0.26 17.43
C PHE A 13 -12.77 0.58 16.27
N LYS A 14 -13.20 1.85 16.15
CA LYS A 14 -12.67 2.77 15.13
C LYS A 14 -11.16 2.99 15.26
N GLY A 15 -10.66 3.09 16.50
CA GLY A 15 -9.24 3.21 16.77
C GLY A 15 -8.44 1.98 16.35
N SER A 16 -8.93 0.78 16.70
CA SER A 16 -8.29 -0.48 16.36
C SER A 16 -8.27 -0.73 14.85
N VAL A 17 -9.41 -0.52 14.15
CA VAL A 17 -9.47 -0.66 12.69
C VAL A 17 -8.52 0.31 12.01
N ASN A 18 -8.50 1.57 12.43
CA ASN A 18 -7.55 2.56 11.92
C ASN A 18 -6.08 2.12 12.12
N GLY A 19 -5.74 1.68 13.33
CA GLY A 19 -4.39 1.21 13.64
C GLY A 19 -3.98 0.00 12.81
N ILE A 20 -4.85 -1.01 12.70
CA ILE A 20 -4.58 -2.22 11.92
C ILE A 20 -4.41 -1.89 10.43
N CYS A 21 -5.33 -1.13 9.85
CA CYS A 21 -5.25 -0.70 8.44
C CYS A 21 -3.97 0.08 8.16
N PHE A 22 -3.60 1.01 9.05
CA PHE A 22 -2.38 1.79 8.93
C PHE A 22 -1.13 0.92 9.00
N THR A 23 -1.02 0.07 10.03
CA THR A 23 0.13 -0.81 10.22
C THR A 23 0.29 -1.81 9.07
N LEU A 24 -0.79 -2.43 8.61
CA LEU A 24 -0.73 -3.36 7.48
C LEU A 24 -0.30 -2.64 6.20
N SER A 25 -0.86 -1.46 5.92
CA SER A 25 -0.45 -0.70 4.73
C SER A 25 1.01 -0.25 4.80
N LEU A 26 1.49 0.14 5.98
CA LEU A 26 2.89 0.50 6.20
C LEU A 26 3.81 -0.72 6.00
N LEU A 27 3.44 -1.90 6.53
CA LEU A 27 4.22 -3.13 6.34
C LEU A 27 4.29 -3.54 4.86
N LEU A 28 3.18 -3.45 4.14
CA LEU A 28 3.15 -3.69 2.69
C LEU A 28 4.07 -2.72 1.95
N LEU A 29 4.05 -1.44 2.33
CA LEU A 29 4.93 -0.44 1.72
C LEU A 29 6.39 -0.74 2.00
N ILE A 30 6.75 -1.06 3.24
CA ILE A 30 8.14 -1.39 3.63
C ILE A 30 8.62 -2.62 2.87
N TYR A 31 7.77 -3.64 2.75
CA TYR A 31 8.09 -4.83 1.96
C TYR A 31 8.34 -4.46 0.49
N ASN A 32 7.47 -3.66 -0.13
CA ASN A 32 7.66 -3.23 -1.52
C ASN A 32 8.90 -2.33 -1.70
N VAL A 33 9.06 -1.28 -0.90
CA VAL A 33 10.17 -0.32 -1.07
C VAL A 33 11.51 -0.95 -0.68
N SER A 34 11.52 -2.00 0.15
CA SER A 34 12.73 -2.75 0.42
C SER A 34 13.25 -3.39 -0.86
N ILE A 35 14.52 -3.12 -1.17
CA ILE A 35 15.28 -3.78 -2.24
C ILE A 35 15.05 -5.28 -2.17
N ILE A 36 15.12 -5.86 -0.96
CA ILE A 36 14.94 -7.30 -0.75
C ILE A 36 13.55 -7.78 -1.18
N GLY A 37 12.47 -7.05 -0.86
CA GLY A 37 11.12 -7.48 -1.20
C GLY A 37 10.86 -7.44 -2.70
N TYR A 38 11.28 -6.37 -3.38
CA TYR A 38 11.18 -6.27 -4.84
C TYR A 38 11.97 -7.38 -5.54
N PHE A 39 13.23 -7.61 -5.15
CA PHE A 39 14.04 -8.68 -5.74
C PHE A 39 13.49 -10.08 -5.45
N ILE A 40 12.94 -10.33 -4.26
CA ILE A 40 12.30 -11.62 -3.94
C ILE A 40 11.12 -11.88 -4.89
N LEU A 41 10.30 -10.87 -5.17
CA LEU A 41 9.16 -11.03 -6.07
C LEU A 41 9.62 -11.37 -7.49
N LEU A 42 10.64 -10.67 -7.99
CA LEU A 42 11.20 -10.93 -9.33
C LEU A 42 11.86 -12.31 -9.42
N ILE A 43 12.69 -12.69 -8.44
CA ILE A 43 13.40 -13.99 -8.46
C ILE A 43 12.40 -15.15 -8.38
N ARG A 44 11.36 -15.01 -7.55
CA ARG A 44 10.44 -16.11 -7.26
C ARG A 44 9.39 -16.32 -8.35
N PHE A 45 8.86 -15.24 -8.91
CA PHE A 45 7.73 -15.28 -9.85
C PHE A 45 8.13 -14.93 -11.29
N GLY A 46 9.38 -14.51 -11.52
CA GLY A 46 9.82 -13.96 -12.80
C GLY A 46 9.50 -12.47 -12.91
N GLU A 47 10.02 -11.83 -13.96
CA GLU A 47 9.99 -10.38 -14.10
C GLU A 47 8.56 -9.83 -14.22
N ASP A 48 7.77 -10.33 -15.18
CA ASP A 48 6.41 -9.83 -15.44
C ASP A 48 5.45 -10.09 -14.26
N GLN A 49 5.47 -11.30 -13.69
CA GLN A 49 4.58 -11.64 -12.57
C GLN A 49 5.04 -10.98 -11.26
N GLY A 50 6.36 -10.85 -11.05
CA GLY A 50 6.93 -10.17 -9.89
C GLY A 50 6.56 -8.69 -9.87
N GLU A 51 6.65 -8.00 -11.01
CA GLU A 51 6.18 -6.62 -11.15
C GLU A 51 4.67 -6.47 -10.94
N MET A 52 3.87 -7.38 -11.50
CA MET A 52 2.43 -7.38 -11.29
C MET A 52 2.09 -7.50 -9.79
N LEU A 53 2.72 -8.45 -9.09
CA LEU A 53 2.54 -8.64 -7.64
C LEU A 53 3.01 -7.42 -6.84
N TYR A 54 4.13 -6.83 -7.23
CA TYR A 54 4.63 -5.61 -6.63
C TYR A 54 3.60 -4.47 -6.73
N MET A 55 3.06 -4.21 -7.92
CA MET A 55 2.02 -3.19 -8.12
C MET A 55 0.74 -3.52 -7.34
N LEU A 56 0.36 -4.81 -7.28
CA LEU A 56 -0.81 -5.27 -6.55
C LEU A 56 -0.67 -5.02 -5.04
N LEU A 57 0.50 -5.28 -4.45
CA LEU A 57 0.77 -5.05 -3.03
C LEU A 57 0.64 -3.58 -2.66
N SER A 58 1.16 -2.67 -3.49
CA SER A 58 1.00 -1.24 -3.25
C SER A 58 -0.45 -0.77 -3.44
N THR A 59 -1.16 -1.33 -4.43
CA THR A 59 -2.59 -1.03 -4.62
C THR A 59 -3.43 -1.51 -3.42
N ALA A 60 -3.14 -2.71 -2.89
CA ALA A 60 -3.77 -3.24 -1.68
C ALA A 60 -3.46 -2.36 -0.45
N GLY A 61 -2.24 -1.85 -0.33
CA GLY A 61 -1.84 -0.88 0.68
C GLY A 61 -2.66 0.41 0.64
N ILE A 62 -2.92 0.95 -0.56
CA ILE A 62 -3.78 2.13 -0.75
C ILE A 62 -5.22 1.82 -0.31
N LEU A 63 -5.78 0.69 -0.75
CA LEU A 63 -7.13 0.26 -0.38
C LEU A 63 -7.30 0.13 1.14
N LEU A 64 -6.30 -0.45 1.83
CA LEU A 64 -6.30 -0.57 3.28
C LEU A 64 -6.39 0.79 3.98
N ILE A 65 -5.73 1.82 3.44
CA ILE A 65 -5.76 3.18 4.01
C ILE A 65 -7.02 3.95 3.65
N LEU A 66 -7.60 3.68 2.48
CA LEU A 66 -8.85 4.28 2.06
C LEU A 66 -9.99 3.91 3.03
N ILE A 67 -10.02 2.70 3.58
CA ILE A 67 -11.05 2.26 4.53
C ILE A 67 -11.20 3.26 5.71
N PRO A 68 -10.18 3.48 6.57
CA PRO A 68 -10.32 4.41 7.69
C PRO A 68 -10.53 5.86 7.23
N LEU A 69 -10.04 6.26 6.04
CA LEU A 69 -10.27 7.59 5.47
C LEU A 69 -11.74 7.84 5.11
N LEU A 70 -12.34 6.91 4.37
CA LEU A 70 -13.73 6.99 3.88
C LEU A 70 -14.72 6.97 5.03
N PHE A 71 -14.47 6.14 6.04
CA PHE A 71 -15.30 6.07 7.25
C PHE A 71 -15.01 7.18 8.28
N LYS A 72 -14.17 8.17 7.93
CA LYS A 72 -13.78 9.30 8.81
C LYS A 72 -13.29 8.82 10.20
N MET A 73 -12.57 7.70 10.24
CA MET A 73 -12.03 7.10 11.46
C MET A 73 -10.68 7.71 11.86
N THR A 74 -10.02 8.40 10.94
CA THR A 74 -8.68 8.98 11.11
C THR A 74 -8.73 10.32 11.83
N LYS A 75 -7.95 10.47 12.92
CA LYS A 75 -7.69 11.79 13.55
C LYS A 75 -6.60 12.56 12.81
N GLN A 76 -5.57 11.87 12.32
CA GLN A 76 -4.42 12.46 11.64
C GLN A 76 -4.42 12.01 10.18
N ARG A 77 -5.08 12.78 9.32
CA ARG A 77 -5.24 12.45 7.89
C ARG A 77 -3.92 12.54 7.12
N PHE A 78 -2.99 13.40 7.56
CA PHE A 78 -1.70 13.62 6.92
C PHE A 78 -0.94 12.31 6.68
N TYR A 79 -0.70 11.51 7.73
CA TYR A 79 0.05 10.25 7.59
C TYR A 79 -0.61 9.23 6.66
N HIS A 80 -1.94 9.24 6.57
CA HIS A 80 -2.68 8.37 5.66
C HIS A 80 -2.49 8.83 4.20
N PHE A 81 -2.55 10.15 3.94
CA PHE A 81 -2.24 10.70 2.63
C PHE A 81 -0.79 10.46 2.23
N THR A 82 0.17 10.63 3.15
CA THR A 82 1.59 10.34 2.90
C THR A 82 1.79 8.90 2.47
N LEU A 83 1.16 7.94 3.15
CA LEU A 83 1.25 6.53 2.78
C LEU A 83 0.59 6.24 1.41
N ILE A 84 -0.54 6.87 1.08
CA ILE A 84 -1.14 6.76 -0.26
C ILE A 84 -0.14 7.23 -1.32
N VAL A 85 0.44 8.42 -1.12
CA VAL A 85 1.43 8.99 -2.06
C VAL A 85 2.64 8.08 -2.21
N LEU A 86 3.18 7.54 -1.11
CA LEU A 86 4.30 6.58 -1.15
C LEU A 86 3.96 5.31 -1.92
N HIS A 87 2.76 4.75 -1.73
CA HIS A 87 2.32 3.59 -2.53
C HIS A 87 2.16 3.92 -4.01
N LEU A 88 1.69 5.12 -4.36
CA LEU A 88 1.63 5.57 -5.75
C LEU A 88 3.03 5.69 -6.37
N PHE A 89 4.00 6.23 -5.62
CA PHE A 89 5.40 6.26 -6.06
C PHE A 89 5.96 4.85 -6.26
N ALA A 90 5.67 3.92 -5.35
CA ALA A 90 6.06 2.52 -5.50
C ALA A 90 5.47 1.95 -6.80
N ILE A 91 4.17 2.08 -7.06
CA ILE A 91 3.53 1.60 -8.31
C ILE A 91 4.22 2.16 -9.57
N GLY A 92 4.70 3.41 -9.54
CA GLY A 92 5.39 4.03 -10.67
C GLY A 92 6.83 3.52 -10.91
N LEU A 93 7.42 2.84 -9.94
CA LEU A 93 8.85 2.48 -9.95
C LEU A 93 9.23 1.48 -11.06
N PRO A 94 8.48 0.39 -11.32
CA PRO A 94 8.76 -0.52 -12.43
C PRO A 94 8.69 0.18 -13.80
N PHE A 95 7.75 1.12 -13.98
CA PHE A 95 7.64 1.90 -15.21
C PHE A 95 8.86 2.80 -15.41
N PHE A 96 9.36 3.42 -14.35
CA PHE A 96 10.59 4.22 -14.39
C PHE A 96 11.82 3.38 -14.75
N ILE A 97 11.95 2.17 -14.18
CA ILE A 97 13.05 1.26 -14.51
C ILE A 97 13.03 0.89 -16.00
N LYS A 98 11.87 0.45 -16.51
CA LYS A 98 11.72 0.09 -17.94
C LYS A 98 11.98 1.27 -18.87
N PHE A 99 11.55 2.47 -18.47
CA PHE A 99 11.81 3.69 -19.24
C PHE A 99 13.31 3.99 -19.34
N ILE A 100 14.03 3.92 -18.22
CA ILE A 100 15.50 4.12 -18.19
C ILE A 100 16.21 3.04 -18.99
N GLU A 101 15.82 1.78 -18.84
CA GLU A 101 16.41 0.67 -19.60
C GLU A 101 16.21 0.86 -21.12
N GLY A 102 15.01 1.24 -21.53
CA GLY A 102 14.70 1.55 -22.93
C GLY A 102 15.47 2.76 -23.47
N ALA A 103 15.74 3.77 -22.63
CA ALA A 103 16.58 4.91 -23.00
C ALA A 103 18.06 4.51 -23.11
N LEU A 104 18.56 3.68 -22.19
CA LEU A 104 19.94 3.22 -22.17
C LEU A 104 20.27 2.34 -23.37
N ARG A 105 19.34 1.46 -23.79
CA ARG A 105 19.50 0.61 -24.99
C ARG A 105 19.58 1.39 -26.30
N LYS A 106 19.20 2.67 -26.31
CA LYS A 106 19.23 3.54 -27.51
C LYS A 106 20.50 4.40 -27.62
N ILE A 107 21.36 4.39 -26.59
CA ILE A 107 22.67 5.06 -26.55
C ILE A 107 23.74 4.06 -26.97
#